data_AF-A0AA38HZ28-F1
#
_entry.id   AF-A0AA38HZ28-F1
#
_cell.length_a   1.000
_cell.length_b   1.000
_cell.length_c   1.000
_cell.angle_alpha   90.00
_cell.angle_beta   90.00
_cell.angle_gamma   90.00
#
_symmetry.space_group_name_H-M   'P 1'
#
loop_
_entity.id
_entity.type
_entity.pdbx_description
1 polymer ?
#
loop_
_entity_poly.entity_id
_entity_poly.type
_entity_poly.pdbx_seq_one_letter_code
_entity_poly.pdbx_strand_id
1 'polypeptide(L)'
;MPVISGSVVGLNKSVLDPKVIPFIPSNPSLNVASSNMEKNEKNEEISSQNALNDAEGFQTVVSRKKKRNFIRGKASATNENDTLIKAVPRNGYIYVGNLHPNTSENDLKLFLKSKFSDKEISVDKLPKRPTAKSVSFKITVEKTIFKDFFKEELWPEGILVKKFYFLKNEKVNTSLMN
;
A
#
# COMPACT_ATOMS: atom_id res chain seq x y z
N MET A 1 47.97 25.40 40.49
CA MET A 1 48.57 26.43 39.61
C MET A 1 48.33 26.03 38.16
N PRO A 2 48.33 26.97 37.20
CA PRO A 2 47.24 27.82 36.67
C PRO A 2 46.37 27.12 35.58
N VAL A 3 45.06 27.39 35.47
CA VAL A 3 44.37 28.33 34.55
C VAL A 3 44.90 28.35 33.10
N ILE A 4 44.14 27.82 32.14
CA ILE A 4 44.03 28.39 30.78
C ILE A 4 42.59 28.30 30.28
N SER A 5 41.96 29.47 30.28
CA SER A 5 40.78 29.88 29.52
C SER A 5 41.02 29.79 28.01
N GLY A 6 39.99 29.39 27.25
CA GLY A 6 40.02 29.43 25.79
C GLY A 6 38.63 29.59 25.19
N SER A 7 38.11 30.82 25.25
CA SER A 7 36.93 31.29 24.53
C SER A 7 37.31 31.60 23.08
N VAL A 8 36.57 31.08 22.09
CA VAL A 8 36.44 31.74 20.78
C VAL A 8 35.01 31.55 20.26
N VAL A 9 34.30 32.68 20.24
CA VAL A 9 33.01 32.89 19.62
C VAL A 9 33.22 33.05 18.11
N GLY A 10 32.60 32.18 17.31
CA GLY A 10 32.58 32.27 15.85
C GLY A 10 31.16 32.48 15.33
N LEU A 11 30.71 33.73 15.32
CA LEU A 11 29.50 34.19 14.64
C LEU A 11 29.77 34.29 13.14
N ASN A 12 29.28 33.33 12.34
CA ASN A 12 29.20 33.49 10.90
C ASN A 12 27.79 33.89 10.49
N LYS A 13 27.66 35.17 10.13
CA LYS A 13 26.49 35.79 9.52
C LYS A 13 26.43 35.46 8.02
N SER A 14 25.18 35.30 7.57
CA SER A 14 24.62 35.72 6.28
C SER A 14 25.24 35.20 4.98
N VAL A 15 24.46 34.42 4.23
CA VAL A 15 24.06 34.78 2.86
C VAL A 15 22.60 34.36 2.66
N LEU A 16 21.78 35.33 2.28
CA LEU A 16 20.41 35.16 1.79
C LEU A 16 20.51 34.83 0.29
N ASP A 17 20.13 33.62 -0.11
CA ASP A 17 19.95 33.31 -1.52
C ASP A 17 18.47 33.54 -1.95
N PRO A 18 18.24 34.27 -3.05
CA PRO A 18 16.91 34.64 -3.52
C PRO A 18 16.15 33.46 -4.14
N LYS A 19 14.92 33.35 -3.66
CA LYS A 19 13.73 32.68 -4.22
C LYS A 19 13.71 32.61 -5.76
N VAL A 20 14.07 31.46 -6.33
CA VAL A 20 13.77 31.11 -7.73
C VAL A 20 12.50 30.25 -7.76
N ILE A 21 11.40 30.84 -8.25
CA ILE A 21 10.11 30.16 -8.47
C ILE A 21 10.14 29.50 -9.87
N PRO A 22 9.57 28.29 -10.03
CA PRO A 22 9.83 27.38 -11.15
C PRO A 22 9.21 27.78 -12.49
N PHE A 23 9.91 27.44 -13.56
CA PHE A 23 9.41 27.43 -14.94
C PHE A 23 8.57 26.18 -15.17
N ILE A 24 7.26 26.37 -15.38
CA ILE A 24 6.29 25.31 -15.71
C ILE A 24 6.09 25.34 -17.23
N PRO A 25 6.56 24.34 -18.00
CA PRO A 25 6.16 24.22 -19.40
C PRO A 25 4.72 23.71 -19.47
N SER A 26 3.82 24.60 -19.93
CA SER A 26 2.45 24.30 -20.32
C SER A 26 2.45 23.44 -21.59
N ASN A 27 2.11 22.15 -21.47
CA ASN A 27 1.88 21.31 -22.64
C ASN A 27 0.38 21.34 -23.04
N PRO A 28 0.08 21.64 -24.32
CA PRO A 28 -1.28 21.77 -24.83
C PRO A 28 -2.00 20.42 -24.91
N SER A 29 -3.28 20.45 -24.56
CA SER A 29 -4.25 19.37 -24.70
C SER A 29 -4.40 18.93 -26.16
N LEU A 30 -3.97 17.70 -26.46
CA LEU A 30 -4.30 17.01 -27.71
C LEU A 30 -5.67 16.32 -27.56
N ASN A 31 -6.68 16.98 -28.12
CA ASN A 31 -7.90 16.33 -28.60
C ASN A 31 -7.51 15.44 -29.80
N VAL A 32 -7.71 14.12 -29.70
CA VAL A 32 -7.75 13.26 -30.90
C VAL A 32 -9.09 12.55 -30.92
N ALA A 33 -9.76 12.80 -32.03
CA ALA A 33 -11.11 12.45 -32.36
C ALA A 33 -11.34 10.95 -32.46
N SER A 34 -12.59 10.60 -32.20
CA SER A 34 -13.26 9.38 -32.62
C SER A 34 -13.10 9.15 -34.13
N SER A 35 -12.75 7.93 -34.51
CA SER A 35 -12.94 7.44 -35.87
C SER A 35 -13.58 6.06 -35.80
N ASN A 36 -14.91 6.06 -36.00
CA ASN A 36 -15.71 4.92 -36.40
C ASN A 36 -15.51 4.70 -37.91
N MET A 37 -15.07 3.49 -38.28
CA MET A 37 -15.09 2.89 -39.63
C MET A 37 -14.70 1.42 -39.41
N GLU A 38 -15.24 0.40 -40.06
CA GLU A 38 -16.30 0.27 -41.05
C GLU A 38 -16.60 -1.24 -41.14
N LYS A 39 -17.87 -1.57 -41.40
CA LYS A 39 -18.42 -2.73 -42.12
C LYS A 39 -17.52 -3.96 -42.32
N ASN A 40 -17.98 -5.08 -41.77
CA ASN A 40 -17.77 -6.39 -42.38
C ASN A 40 -19.13 -7.12 -42.44
N GLU A 41 -19.85 -6.89 -43.55
CA GLU A 41 -20.97 -7.71 -44.00
C GLU A 41 -20.39 -8.85 -44.85
N LYS A 42 -20.39 -10.06 -44.29
CA LYS A 42 -20.34 -11.36 -45.00
C LYS A 42 -20.21 -12.50 -43.99
N ASN A 43 -21.34 -12.86 -43.37
CA ASN A 43 -21.55 -14.19 -42.78
C ASN A 43 -23.04 -14.38 -42.46
N GLU A 44 -23.87 -14.19 -43.48
CA GLU A 44 -25.26 -14.63 -43.45
C GLU A 44 -25.34 -15.87 -44.33
N GLU A 45 -25.42 -17.06 -43.72
CA GLU A 45 -26.07 -18.25 -44.29
C GLU A 45 -26.02 -19.51 -43.38
N ILE A 46 -25.55 -19.41 -42.13
CA ILE A 46 -25.61 -20.52 -41.14
C ILE A 46 -26.37 -20.08 -39.87
N SER A 47 -27.45 -19.31 -40.02
CA SER A 47 -28.19 -18.73 -38.87
C SER A 47 -29.71 -18.82 -38.98
N SER A 48 -30.25 -19.88 -39.57
CA SER A 48 -31.71 -19.99 -39.79
C SER A 48 -32.42 -21.03 -38.92
N GLN A 49 -31.75 -21.63 -37.93
CA GLN A 49 -32.38 -22.59 -37.00
C GLN A 49 -32.34 -22.21 -35.51
N ASN A 50 -31.68 -21.11 -35.14
CA ASN A 50 -31.72 -20.59 -33.76
C ASN A 50 -32.64 -19.36 -33.58
N ALA A 51 -33.20 -18.82 -34.68
CA ALA A 51 -33.93 -17.54 -34.69
C ALA A 51 -35.33 -17.56 -34.06
N LEU A 52 -35.80 -18.67 -33.49
CA LEU A 52 -37.11 -18.75 -32.82
C LEU A 52 -37.05 -18.60 -31.30
N ASN A 53 -35.86 -18.49 -30.70
CA ASN A 53 -35.70 -18.26 -29.26
C ASN A 53 -35.19 -16.85 -28.88
N ASP A 54 -34.95 -15.97 -29.85
CA ASP A 54 -34.42 -14.61 -29.61
C ASP A 54 -35.51 -13.53 -29.35
N ALA A 55 -36.77 -13.93 -29.20
CA ALA A 55 -37.86 -13.00 -28.87
C ALA A 55 -37.84 -12.53 -27.39
N GLU A 56 -37.09 -13.21 -26.52
CA GLU A 56 -36.82 -12.77 -25.15
C GLU A 56 -35.43 -12.13 -25.11
N GLY A 57 -35.37 -10.81 -25.33
CA GLY A 57 -34.11 -10.07 -25.40
C GLY A 57 -33.13 -10.37 -24.24
N PHE A 58 -31.83 -10.27 -24.52
CA PHE A 58 -30.76 -10.56 -23.57
C PHE A 58 -31.03 -9.98 -22.17
N GLN A 59 -31.38 -10.86 -21.21
CA GLN A 59 -31.57 -10.44 -19.83
C GLN A 59 -30.20 -10.30 -19.16
N THR A 60 -29.90 -9.11 -18.64
CA THR A 60 -28.65 -8.86 -17.91
C THR A 60 -28.60 -9.76 -16.66
N VAL A 61 -27.67 -10.71 -16.64
CA VAL A 61 -27.44 -11.58 -15.49
C VAL A 61 -26.88 -10.76 -14.33
N VAL A 62 -27.73 -10.44 -13.35
CA VAL A 62 -27.31 -9.83 -12.09
C VAL A 62 -26.69 -10.88 -11.18
N SER A 63 -25.38 -10.76 -10.93
CA SER A 63 -24.66 -11.59 -9.97
C SER A 63 -25.27 -11.47 -8.57
N ARG A 64 -25.79 -12.57 -8.01
CA ARG A 64 -26.28 -12.60 -6.63
C ARG A 64 -25.09 -12.57 -5.67
N LYS A 65 -24.97 -11.48 -4.90
CA LYS A 65 -23.96 -11.36 -3.83
C LYS A 65 -24.23 -12.44 -2.77
N LYS A 66 -23.28 -13.35 -2.57
CA LYS A 66 -23.34 -14.35 -1.49
C LYS A 66 -23.38 -13.65 -0.14
N LYS A 67 -24.35 -14.01 0.71
CA LYS A 67 -24.41 -13.54 2.11
C LYS A 67 -23.19 -14.07 2.86
N ARG A 68 -22.62 -13.25 3.74
CA ARG A 68 -21.50 -13.65 4.61
C ARG A 68 -22.07 -14.40 5.81
N ASN A 69 -21.49 -15.54 6.17
CA ASN A 69 -21.93 -16.36 7.31
C ASN A 69 -21.38 -15.86 8.67
N PHE A 70 -21.01 -14.58 8.78
CA PHE A 70 -20.46 -14.02 10.01
C PHE A 70 -20.89 -12.58 10.23
N ILE A 71 -21.00 -12.21 11.50
CA ILE A 71 -21.23 -10.84 11.95
C ILE A 71 -19.95 -10.25 12.56
N ARG A 72 -19.90 -8.92 12.66
CA ARG A 72 -18.82 -8.22 13.35
C ARG A 72 -19.43 -7.29 14.38
N GLY A 73 -19.07 -7.48 15.65
CA GLY A 73 -19.51 -6.61 16.73
C GLY A 73 -19.14 -5.15 16.45
N LYS A 74 -20.07 -4.24 16.77
CA LYS A 74 -19.90 -2.79 16.68
C LYS A 74 -20.12 -2.09 18.02
N ALA A 75 -20.38 -2.84 19.09
CA ALA A 75 -20.58 -2.28 20.41
C ALA A 75 -19.28 -1.60 20.86
N SER A 76 -19.35 -0.29 21.13
CA SER A 76 -18.30 0.41 21.86
C SER A 76 -18.47 0.04 23.33
N ALA A 77 -17.40 -0.45 23.98
CA ALA A 77 -17.42 -0.61 25.42
C ALA A 77 -17.47 0.80 26.03
N THR A 78 -18.62 1.19 26.58
CA THR A 78 -18.80 2.52 27.20
C THR A 78 -18.05 2.61 28.53
N ASN A 79 -17.83 1.47 29.19
CA ASN A 79 -17.16 1.38 30.48
C ASN A 79 -16.00 0.37 30.41
N GLU A 80 -14.83 0.75 30.92
CA GLU A 80 -13.63 -0.12 30.95
C GLU A 80 -13.81 -1.38 31.83
N ASN A 81 -14.82 -1.37 32.71
CA ASN A 81 -15.06 -2.40 33.73
C ASN A 81 -16.13 -3.44 33.34
N ASP A 82 -16.91 -3.24 32.27
CA ASP A 82 -18.09 -4.07 31.97
C ASP A 82 -17.81 -5.29 31.08
N THR A 83 -16.60 -5.45 30.56
CA THR A 83 -16.33 -6.52 29.59
C THR A 83 -15.21 -7.44 30.04
N LEU A 84 -15.60 -8.62 30.53
CA LEU A 84 -14.71 -9.77 30.77
C LEU A 84 -13.98 -10.22 29.49
N ILE A 85 -14.52 -9.85 28.31
CA ILE A 85 -13.97 -10.15 27.00
C ILE A 85 -13.44 -8.89 26.32
N LYS A 86 -12.25 -8.98 25.71
CA LYS A 86 -11.65 -7.90 24.92
C LYS A 86 -11.39 -8.38 23.49
N ALA A 87 -11.74 -7.56 22.51
CA ALA A 87 -11.41 -7.85 21.12
C ALA A 87 -9.94 -7.54 20.84
N VAL A 88 -9.24 -8.45 20.16
CA VAL A 88 -7.85 -8.21 19.73
C VAL A 88 -7.83 -7.09 18.67
N PRO A 89 -6.92 -6.12 18.76
CA PRO A 89 -6.77 -5.09 17.75
C PRO A 89 -6.48 -5.71 16.39
N ARG A 90 -7.03 -5.11 15.33
CA ARG A 90 -6.77 -5.60 13.98
C ARG A 90 -5.43 -5.10 13.51
N ASN A 91 -4.60 -6.02 13.02
CA ASN A 91 -3.34 -5.67 12.39
C ASN A 91 -3.49 -5.55 10.87
N GLY A 92 -2.71 -4.64 10.31
CA GLY A 92 -2.47 -4.49 8.88
C GLY A 92 -1.02 -4.80 8.56
N TYR A 93 -0.77 -5.15 7.30
CA TYR A 93 0.56 -5.49 6.80
C TYR A 93 0.96 -4.52 5.70
N ILE A 94 2.18 -4.02 5.79
CA ILE A 94 2.73 -3.01 4.90
C ILE A 94 4.03 -3.55 4.33
N TYR A 95 4.18 -3.39 3.02
CA TYR A 95 5.41 -3.67 2.31
C TYR A 95 6.20 -2.37 2.21
N VAL A 96 7.45 -2.42 2.62
CA VAL A 96 8.41 -1.33 2.40
C VAL A 96 9.59 -1.89 1.61
N GLY A 97 9.86 -1.31 0.46
CA GLY A 97 10.89 -1.72 -0.47
C GLY A 97 11.76 -0.55 -0.91
N ASN A 98 12.74 -0.87 -1.76
CA ASN A 98 13.77 0.07 -2.20
C ASN A 98 14.63 0.66 -1.06
N LEU A 99 14.82 -0.09 0.04
CA LEU A 99 15.79 0.31 1.07
C LEU A 99 17.21 -0.11 0.68
N HIS A 100 18.17 0.63 1.23
CA HIS A 100 19.59 0.33 1.09
C HIS A 100 19.91 -1.08 1.62
N PRO A 101 20.82 -1.84 0.97
CA PRO A 101 21.09 -3.22 1.35
C PRO A 101 21.68 -3.41 2.74
N ASN A 102 22.33 -2.37 3.27
CA ASN A 102 22.93 -2.37 4.62
C ASN A 102 21.91 -2.05 5.71
N THR A 103 20.68 -1.64 5.37
CA THR A 103 19.64 -1.35 6.37
C THR A 103 19.23 -2.64 7.08
N SER A 104 19.32 -2.65 8.40
CA SER A 104 18.86 -3.75 9.24
C SER A 104 17.39 -3.58 9.64
N GLU A 105 16.77 -4.66 10.12
CA GLU A 105 15.42 -4.59 10.70
C GLU A 105 15.34 -3.65 11.89
N ASN A 106 16.42 -3.60 12.69
CA ASN A 106 16.49 -2.77 13.87
C ASN A 106 16.51 -1.27 13.52
N ASP A 107 17.26 -0.89 12.48
CA ASP A 107 17.32 0.51 12.03
C ASP A 107 15.95 1.00 11.59
N LEU A 108 15.23 0.18 10.81
CA LEU A 108 13.87 0.49 10.37
C LEU A 108 12.90 0.54 11.56
N LYS A 109 13.04 -0.37 12.53
CA LYS A 109 12.22 -0.38 13.74
C LYS A 109 12.45 0.86 14.60
N LEU A 110 13.71 1.31 14.75
CA LEU A 110 14.07 2.53 15.47
C LEU A 110 13.52 3.77 14.78
N PHE A 111 13.66 3.85 13.46
CA PHE A 111 13.06 4.90 12.64
C PHE A 111 11.55 5.02 12.88
N LEU A 112 10.82 3.91 12.82
CA LEU A 112 9.38 3.89 13.02
C LEU A 112 8.98 4.21 14.47
N LYS A 113 9.73 3.73 15.47
CA LYS A 113 9.49 4.09 16.87
C LYS A 113 9.66 5.58 17.16
N SER A 114 10.57 6.25 16.46
CA SER A 114 10.73 7.72 16.58
C SER A 114 9.51 8.49 16.08
N LYS A 115 8.73 7.91 15.17
CA LYS A 115 7.52 8.52 14.58
C LYS A 115 6.23 8.07 15.27
N PHE A 116 6.23 6.87 15.86
CA PHE A 116 5.07 6.24 16.48
C PHE A 116 5.44 5.66 17.86
N SER A 117 5.79 6.54 18.80
CA SER A 117 6.42 6.16 20.08
C SER A 117 5.59 5.22 20.97
N ASP A 118 4.27 5.20 20.81
CA ASP A 118 3.36 4.44 21.67
C ASP A 118 2.80 3.15 21.04
N LYS A 119 3.29 2.78 19.85
CA LYS A 119 2.68 1.72 19.05
C LYS A 119 3.59 0.51 18.90
N GLU A 120 2.99 -0.65 19.07
CA GLU A 120 3.67 -1.92 18.83
C GLU A 120 3.80 -2.13 17.31
N ILE A 121 5.06 -2.19 16.85
CA ILE A 121 5.41 -2.36 15.45
C ILE A 121 6.36 -3.54 15.35
N SER A 122 5.99 -4.53 14.54
CA SER A 122 6.84 -5.67 14.19
C SER A 122 7.36 -5.50 12.77
N VAL A 123 8.64 -5.76 12.56
CA VAL A 123 9.32 -5.61 11.27
C VAL A 123 10.00 -6.93 10.96
N ASP A 124 9.68 -7.52 9.82
CA ASP A 124 10.28 -8.76 9.33
C ASP A 124 10.97 -8.49 7.98
N LYS A 125 12.25 -8.84 7.83
CA LYS A 125 12.93 -8.75 6.54
C LYS A 125 12.40 -9.80 5.59
N LEU A 126 12.05 -9.37 4.38
CA LEU A 126 11.58 -10.28 3.34
C LEU A 126 12.77 -10.96 2.64
N PRO A 127 12.62 -12.23 2.26
CA PRO A 127 13.64 -12.91 1.46
C PRO A 127 13.80 -12.19 0.13
N LYS A 128 15.04 -11.88 -0.22
CA LYS A 128 15.37 -11.21 -1.47
C LYS A 128 15.90 -12.21 -2.50
N ARG A 129 15.71 -11.90 -3.78
CA ARG A 129 16.42 -12.58 -4.86
C ARG A 129 17.91 -12.27 -4.76
N PRO A 130 18.82 -13.19 -5.14
CA PRO A 130 20.26 -12.95 -5.09
C PRO A 130 20.71 -11.71 -5.86
N THR A 131 20.03 -11.39 -6.97
CA THR A 131 20.33 -10.24 -7.84
C THR A 131 19.74 -8.92 -7.36
N ALA A 132 18.97 -8.92 -6.27
CA ALA A 132 18.31 -7.71 -5.78
C ALA A 132 19.31 -6.75 -5.12
N LYS A 133 19.40 -5.54 -5.66
CA LYS A 133 20.23 -4.44 -5.15
C LYS A 133 19.63 -3.75 -3.91
N SER A 134 18.33 -3.91 -3.69
CA SER A 134 17.60 -3.34 -2.56
C SER A 134 17.10 -4.41 -1.60
N VAL A 135 16.78 -4.01 -0.37
CA VAL A 135 16.12 -4.86 0.63
C VAL A 135 14.66 -4.44 0.78
N SER A 136 13.84 -5.37 1.24
CA SER A 136 12.42 -5.13 1.52
C SER A 136 12.03 -5.73 2.86
N PHE A 137 11.05 -5.10 3.49
CA PHE A 137 10.54 -5.47 4.80
C PHE A 137 9.02 -5.57 4.77
N LYS A 138 8.50 -6.44 5.61
CA LYS A 138 7.09 -6.54 5.96
C LYS A 138 6.91 -5.95 7.34
N ILE A 139 6.08 -4.93 7.45
CA ILE A 139 5.77 -4.28 8.71
C ILE A 139 4.35 -4.69 9.12
N THR A 140 4.21 -5.14 10.36
CA THR A 140 2.92 -5.41 11.00
C THR A 140 2.59 -4.26 11.93
N VAL A 141 1.42 -3.64 11.72
CA VAL A 141 0.98 -2.44 12.47
C VAL A 141 -0.48 -2.53 12.84
N GLU A 142 -0.87 -1.82 13.90
CA GLU A 142 -2.28 -1.68 14.25
C GLU A 142 -3.06 -0.93 13.14
N LYS A 143 -4.32 -1.32 12.91
CA LYS A 143 -5.17 -0.71 11.88
C LYS A 143 -5.43 0.79 12.11
N THR A 144 -5.33 1.26 13.35
CA THR A 144 -5.52 2.67 13.75
C THR A 144 -4.53 3.58 13.02
N ILE A 145 -3.24 3.22 13.04
CA ILE A 145 -2.13 3.97 12.44
C ILE A 145 -1.85 3.56 10.99
N PHE A 146 -2.50 2.51 10.48
CA PHE A 146 -2.23 1.96 9.16
C PHE A 146 -2.29 3.00 8.03
N LYS A 147 -3.17 4.00 8.13
CA LYS A 147 -3.29 5.06 7.11
C LYS A 147 -2.11 6.03 7.14
N ASP A 148 -1.53 6.28 8.31
CA ASP A 148 -0.44 7.25 8.47
C ASP A 148 0.85 6.76 7.80
N PHE A 149 1.03 5.45 7.69
CA PHE A 149 2.14 4.84 6.96
C PHE A 149 2.13 5.13 5.46
N PHE A 150 1.01 5.59 4.88
CA PHE A 150 0.93 5.93 3.45
C PHE A 150 1.14 7.42 3.18
N LYS A 151 1.50 8.21 4.20
CA LYS A 151 1.88 9.62 4.03
C LYS A 151 3.30 9.68 3.50
N GLU A 152 3.51 10.40 2.39
CA GLU A 152 4.82 10.53 1.74
C GLU A 152 5.83 11.22 2.65
N GLU A 153 5.40 12.23 3.41
CA GLU A 153 6.22 13.00 4.37
C GLU A 153 6.87 12.14 5.47
N LEU A 154 6.33 10.95 5.74
CA LEU A 154 6.87 10.05 6.73
C LEU A 154 8.17 9.41 6.25
N TRP A 155 8.35 9.22 4.95
CA TRP A 155 9.40 8.35 4.40
C TRP A 155 10.51 9.15 3.71
N PRO A 156 11.77 8.71 3.86
CA PRO A 156 12.85 9.18 3.01
C PRO A 156 12.55 9.02 1.52
N GLU A 157 13.14 9.92 0.72
CA GLU A 157 12.98 9.92 -0.73
C GLU A 157 13.40 8.58 -1.35
N GLY A 158 12.62 8.13 -2.33
CA GLY A 158 12.87 6.90 -3.08
C GLY A 158 12.38 5.61 -2.42
N ILE A 159 11.88 5.63 -1.19
CA ILE A 159 11.33 4.43 -0.54
C ILE A 159 9.96 4.08 -1.14
N LEU A 160 9.77 2.79 -1.44
CA LEU A 160 8.50 2.28 -1.98
C LEU A 160 7.65 1.69 -0.86
N VAL A 161 6.47 2.27 -0.62
CA VAL A 161 5.53 1.80 0.41
C VAL A 161 4.23 1.38 -0.25
N LYS A 162 3.78 0.15 0.05
CA LYS A 162 2.47 -0.33 -0.42
C LYS A 162 1.84 -1.28 0.58
N LYS A 163 0.55 -1.55 0.41
CA LYS A 163 -0.13 -2.57 1.19
C LYS A 163 0.46 -3.96 0.88
N PHE A 164 0.79 -4.71 1.93
CA PHE A 164 1.25 -6.08 1.77
C PHE A 164 0.04 -7.01 1.59
N TYR A 165 0.12 -7.87 0.58
CA TYR A 165 -0.89 -8.89 0.33
C TYR A 165 -0.23 -10.25 0.47
N PHE A 166 -0.85 -11.12 1.27
CA PHE A 166 -0.48 -12.52 1.27
C PHE A 166 -0.95 -13.11 -0.05
N LEU A 167 -0.02 -13.69 -0.80
CA LEU A 167 -0.41 -14.58 -1.88
C LEU A 167 -1.20 -15.73 -1.23
N LYS A 168 -2.37 -16.03 -1.77
CA LYS A 168 -3.07 -17.25 -1.38
C LYS A 168 -2.17 -18.38 -1.86
N ASN A 169 -1.52 -19.08 -0.95
CA ASN A 169 -0.80 -20.29 -1.31
C ASN A 169 -1.82 -21.19 -2.02
N GLU A 170 -1.52 -21.61 -3.25
CA GLU A 170 -2.21 -22.77 -3.82
C GLU A 170 -2.05 -23.89 -2.82
N LYS A 171 -3.16 -24.55 -2.49
CA LYS A 171 -3.17 -25.66 -1.55
C LYS A 171 -2.12 -26.65 -2.02
N VAL A 172 -1.01 -26.75 -1.31
CA VAL A 172 -0.10 -27.88 -1.45
C VAL A 172 -1.00 -29.09 -1.18
N ASN A 173 -1.24 -29.90 -2.21
CA ASN A 173 -2.03 -31.13 -2.12
C ASN A 173 -1.31 -32.08 -1.17
N THR A 174 -1.52 -31.92 0.14
CA THR A 174 -1.24 -32.92 1.16
C THR A 174 -2.24 -34.05 0.97
N SER A 175 -2.03 -34.86 -0.07
CA SER A 175 -2.81 -36.07 -0.35
C SER A 175 -1.92 -37.28 -0.68
N LEU A 176 -0.62 -37.22 -0.36
CA LEU A 176 0.34 -38.32 -0.60
C LEU A 176 1.23 -38.59 0.61
N MET A 177 0.63 -38.72 1.80
CA MET A 177 1.24 -39.42 2.93
C MET A 177 0.13 -40.14 3.70
N ASN A 178 -0.31 -41.27 3.16
CA ASN A 178 -0.94 -42.37 3.89
C ASN A 178 -0.14 -43.63 3.58
#